data_AF-A0A034WIJ5-F1
#
_entry.id   AF-A0A034WIJ5-F1
#
_cell.length_a   1.000
_cell.length_b   1.000
_cell.length_c   1.000
_cell.angle_alpha   90.00
_cell.angle_beta   90.00
_cell.angle_gamma   90.00
#
_symmetry.space_group_name_H-M   'P 1'
#
loop_
_entity.id
_entity.type
_entity.pdbx_description
1 polymer ?
#
loop_
_entity_poly.entity_id
_entity_poly.type
_entity_poly.pdbx_seq_one_letter_code
_entity_poly.pdbx_strand_id
1 'polypeptide(L)'
;MELTHKERTEMKKHMSKVLSGKEKPFDGLRARTIVLLTHRTNGAEVFLKMTQSQPLRMNRYTAWKYCNLLHTALRHGTPQILELMQQPPQQQLLYALSNYWAYHTDALCACILEYLQLLLHKISFHQNYAFFTGALEADITKEWDLDLCFQLCTDIFDYLDHLLTLQQAIFSSLTLQQLAVATPETLCRLQPLINIAAECSILYDQASNAMATVCGKLPPIDVMGLCNRFYALYQRLRGFYCSLQQAKIILKMESVPELSTTVPDFLAFSNSSTCGRQPTAPPVWQVE
;
A
#
# COMPACT_ATOMS: atom_id res chain seq x y z
N MET A 1 -11.88 1.06 26.08
CA MET A 1 -11.05 1.65 27.15
C MET A 1 -10.38 2.88 26.57
N GLU A 2 -10.52 4.02 27.22
CA GLU A 2 -9.91 5.28 26.77
C GLU A 2 -8.38 5.23 26.79
N LEU A 3 -7.75 5.94 25.87
CA LEU A 3 -6.30 6.08 25.83
C LEU A 3 -5.82 6.80 27.09
N THR A 4 -5.16 6.06 27.97
CA THR A 4 -4.70 6.58 29.27
C THR A 4 -3.56 7.59 29.10
N HIS A 5 -3.31 8.40 30.13
CA HIS A 5 -2.16 9.32 30.15
C HIS A 5 -0.81 8.60 29.95
N LYS A 6 -0.68 7.40 30.54
CA LYS A 6 0.51 6.55 30.40
C LYS A 6 0.71 6.12 28.95
N GLU A 7 -0.33 5.58 28.31
CA GLU A 7 -0.30 5.15 26.90
C GLU A 7 -0.04 6.32 25.95
N ARG A 8 -0.58 7.51 26.22
CA ARG A 8 -0.28 8.73 25.45
C ARG A 8 1.21 9.10 25.53
N THR A 9 1.79 9.00 26.72
CA THR A 9 3.22 9.27 26.94
C THR A 9 4.09 8.23 26.24
N GLU A 10 3.66 6.97 26.27
CA GLU A 10 4.30 5.86 25.57
C GLU A 10 4.26 6.04 24.05
N MET A 11 3.09 6.35 23.47
CA MET A 11 2.94 6.67 22.05
C MET A 11 3.90 7.79 21.64
N LYS A 12 3.96 8.88 22.42
CA LYS A 12 4.89 10.00 22.16
C LYS A 12 6.36 9.55 22.17
N LYS A 13 6.74 8.71 23.14
CA LYS A 13 8.10 8.15 23.22
C LYS A 13 8.44 7.31 21.99
N HIS A 14 7.55 6.40 21.58
CA HIS A 14 7.75 5.59 20.38
C HIS A 14 7.80 6.46 19.12
N MET A 15 6.90 7.43 18.99
CA MET A 15 6.83 8.37 17.87
C MET A 15 8.17 9.09 17.66
N SER A 16 8.77 9.60 18.73
CA SER A 16 10.06 10.30 18.67
C SER A 16 11.22 9.43 18.14
N LYS A 17 11.14 8.11 18.33
CA LYS A 17 12.15 7.17 17.84
C LYS A 17 11.88 6.80 16.39
N VAL A 18 10.63 6.50 16.06
CA VAL A 18 10.17 6.13 14.71
C VAL A 18 10.37 7.29 13.74
N LEU A 19 10.02 8.52 14.12
CA LEU A 19 10.08 9.70 13.25
C LEU A 19 11.37 10.53 13.43
N SER A 20 12.42 9.90 13.94
CA SER A 20 13.72 10.56 14.10
C SER A 20 14.26 11.09 12.76
N GLY A 21 14.75 12.33 12.75
CA GLY A 21 15.27 13.00 11.56
C GLY A 21 16.65 12.51 11.08
N LYS A 22 17.08 11.33 11.53
CA LYS A 22 18.34 10.69 11.12
C LYS A 22 18.04 9.61 10.10
N GLU A 23 18.93 9.43 9.13
CA GLU A 23 18.90 8.30 8.20
C GLU A 23 19.27 7.01 8.94
N LYS A 24 18.25 6.37 9.51
CA LYS A 24 18.38 5.17 10.33
C LYS A 24 17.19 4.26 10.07
N PRO A 25 17.32 2.94 10.22
CA PRO A 25 16.25 2.00 9.97
C PRO A 25 14.96 2.42 10.66
N PHE A 26 13.85 2.24 9.96
CA PHE A 26 12.54 2.47 10.52
C PHE A 26 12.25 1.38 11.56
N ASP A 27 11.88 1.79 12.78
CA ASP A 27 11.65 0.87 13.88
C ASP A 27 10.24 0.28 13.79
N GLY A 28 10.13 -0.84 13.07
CA GLY A 28 8.86 -1.53 12.84
C GLY A 28 8.17 -2.01 14.12
N LEU A 29 8.93 -2.40 15.15
CA LEU A 29 8.35 -2.85 16.42
C LEU A 29 7.66 -1.68 17.14
N ARG A 30 8.34 -0.54 17.25
CA ARG A 30 7.75 0.66 17.85
C ARG A 30 6.59 1.21 17.01
N ALA A 31 6.69 1.14 15.68
CA ALA A 31 5.59 1.52 14.80
C ALA A 31 4.34 0.65 15.05
N ARG A 32 4.50 -0.66 15.19
CA ARG A 32 3.39 -1.57 15.56
C ARG A 32 2.78 -1.20 16.90
N THR A 33 3.59 -0.89 17.92
CA THR A 33 3.06 -0.40 19.22
C THR A 33 2.24 0.88 19.07
N ILE A 34 2.72 1.87 18.29
CA ILE A 34 1.96 3.10 18.01
C ILE A 34 0.61 2.76 17.36
N VAL A 35 0.62 1.90 16.34
CA VAL A 35 -0.59 1.48 15.61
C VAL A 35 -1.57 0.76 16.53
N LEU A 36 -1.12 -0.14 17.40
CA LEU A 36 -1.98 -0.81 18.39
C LEU A 36 -2.66 0.19 19.34
N LEU A 37 -1.94 1.23 19.76
CA LEU A 37 -2.52 2.27 20.63
C LEU A 37 -3.60 3.12 19.92
N THR A 38 -3.65 3.13 18.59
CA THR A 38 -4.72 3.83 17.87
C THR A 38 -6.10 3.18 18.07
N HIS A 39 -6.16 1.90 18.43
CA HIS A 39 -7.39 1.17 18.72
C HIS A 39 -8.01 1.51 20.09
N ARG A 40 -7.33 2.30 20.92
CA ARG A 40 -7.94 2.86 22.14
C ARG A 40 -8.92 3.97 21.77
N THR A 41 -9.91 4.23 22.64
CA THR A 41 -10.81 5.38 22.45
C THR A 41 -9.98 6.68 22.47
N ASN A 42 -10.21 7.56 21.48
CA ASN A 42 -9.40 8.75 21.16
C ASN A 42 -7.98 8.48 20.63
N GLY A 43 -7.63 7.23 20.31
CA GLY A 43 -6.29 6.85 19.86
C GLY A 43 -5.93 7.42 18.50
N ALA A 44 -6.88 7.44 17.56
CA ALA A 44 -6.68 7.95 16.21
C ALA A 44 -6.41 9.46 16.18
N GLU A 45 -7.21 10.26 16.89
CA GLU A 45 -7.03 11.72 16.93
C GLU A 45 -5.69 12.09 17.56
N VAL A 46 -5.29 11.36 18.62
CA VAL A 46 -4.01 11.58 19.29
C VAL A 46 -2.84 11.24 18.38
N PHE A 47 -2.93 10.11 17.66
CA PHE A 47 -1.95 9.72 16.66
C PHE A 47 -1.78 10.81 15.59
N LEU A 48 -2.86 11.25 14.95
CA LEU A 48 -2.82 12.27 13.90
C LEU A 48 -2.28 13.60 14.43
N LYS A 49 -2.71 14.04 15.62
CA LYS A 49 -2.18 15.26 16.22
C LYS A 49 -0.67 15.17 16.49
N MET A 50 -0.19 14.02 16.95
CA MET A 50 1.24 13.82 17.20
C MET A 50 2.06 13.78 15.92
N THR A 51 1.56 13.16 14.86
CA THR A 51 2.28 13.10 13.57
C THR A 51 2.28 14.45 12.85
N GLN A 52 1.19 15.22 12.92
CA GLN A 52 1.12 16.59 12.39
C GLN A 52 2.08 17.57 13.08
N SER A 53 2.37 17.36 14.37
CA SER A 53 3.31 18.20 15.11
C SER A 53 4.79 17.97 14.74
N GLN A 54 5.09 16.97 13.88
CA GLN A 54 6.44 16.66 13.48
C GLN A 54 6.97 17.67 12.45
N PRO A 55 8.29 17.89 12.38
CA PRO A 55 8.90 18.82 11.43
C PRO A 55 8.98 18.23 10.00
N LEU A 56 7.82 17.87 9.42
CA LEU A 56 7.70 17.16 8.14
C LEU A 56 8.24 17.93 6.92
N ARG A 57 8.39 19.25 7.01
CA ARG A 57 9.01 20.08 5.96
C ARG A 57 10.51 20.31 6.18
N MET A 58 10.97 20.26 7.43
CA MET A 58 12.34 20.63 7.80
C MET A 58 13.30 19.43 7.74
N ASN A 59 12.78 18.21 7.77
CA ASN A 59 13.61 17.01 7.74
C ASN A 59 13.01 15.91 6.83
N ARG A 60 13.72 15.62 5.75
CA ARG A 60 13.33 14.60 4.76
C ARG A 60 13.20 13.19 5.33
N TYR A 61 14.05 12.80 6.30
CA TYR A 61 13.95 11.47 6.90
C TYR A 61 12.76 11.37 7.85
N THR A 62 12.43 12.45 8.56
CA THR A 62 11.18 12.51 9.33
C THR A 62 9.96 12.41 8.41
N ALA A 63 9.95 13.11 7.27
CA ALA A 63 8.88 13.03 6.28
C ALA A 63 8.74 11.62 5.66
N TRP A 64 9.87 11.02 5.26
CA TRP A 64 9.93 9.67 4.72
C TRP A 64 9.35 8.62 5.69
N LYS A 65 9.80 8.68 6.96
CA LYS A 65 9.32 7.77 8.01
C LYS A 65 7.88 8.07 8.41
N TYR A 66 7.44 9.32 8.33
CA TYR A 66 6.04 9.68 8.53
C TYR A 66 5.16 9.02 7.48
N CYS A 67 5.53 9.07 6.20
CA CYS A 67 4.78 8.42 5.14
C CYS A 67 4.66 6.92 5.41
N ASN A 68 5.76 6.27 5.81
CA ASN A 68 5.74 4.85 6.15
C ASN A 68 4.87 4.51 7.37
N LEU A 69 4.94 5.33 8.42
CA LEU A 69 4.11 5.14 9.61
C LEU A 69 2.62 5.38 9.31
N LEU A 70 2.28 6.41 8.54
CA LEU A 70 0.91 6.70 8.13
C LEU A 70 0.38 5.57 7.24
N HIS A 71 1.15 5.09 6.27
CA HIS A 71 0.78 3.93 5.44
C HIS A 71 0.45 2.71 6.32
N THR A 72 1.34 2.40 7.27
CA THR A 72 1.14 1.29 8.21
C THR A 72 -0.11 1.50 9.08
N ALA A 73 -0.38 2.73 9.53
CA ALA A 73 -1.53 3.06 10.35
C ALA A 73 -2.85 3.02 9.57
N LEU A 74 -2.88 3.47 8.32
CA LEU A 74 -4.03 3.32 7.43
C LEU A 74 -4.36 1.85 7.17
N ARG A 75 -3.34 0.98 7.15
CA ARG A 75 -3.50 -0.44 6.90
C ARG A 75 -3.93 -1.25 8.12
N HIS A 76 -3.35 -0.97 9.29
CA HIS A 76 -3.45 -1.83 10.47
C HIS A 76 -4.00 -1.12 11.73
N GLY A 77 -4.22 0.19 11.65
CA GLY A 77 -4.80 0.96 12.75
C GLY A 77 -6.31 0.80 12.84
N THR A 78 -6.91 1.57 13.75
CA THR A 78 -8.38 1.65 13.83
C THR A 78 -8.96 2.22 12.51
N PRO A 79 -10.12 1.73 12.02
CA PRO A 79 -10.80 2.29 10.85
C PRO A 79 -11.01 3.81 10.92
N GLN A 80 -11.14 4.35 12.14
CA GLN A 80 -11.28 5.78 12.40
C GLN A 80 -10.12 6.62 11.81
N ILE A 81 -8.91 6.06 11.65
CA ILE A 81 -7.80 6.79 11.01
C ILE A 81 -8.14 7.11 9.55
N LEU A 82 -8.69 6.14 8.81
CA LEU A 82 -9.14 6.36 7.43
C LEU A 82 -10.24 7.42 7.41
N GLU A 83 -11.29 7.27 8.23
CA GLU A 83 -12.40 8.23 8.33
C GLU A 83 -11.93 9.67 8.59
N LEU A 84 -10.96 9.85 9.50
CA LEU A 84 -10.37 11.15 9.80
C LEU A 84 -9.53 11.67 8.64
N MET A 85 -8.70 10.82 8.03
CA MET A 85 -7.83 11.20 6.91
C MET A 85 -8.62 11.55 5.64
N GLN A 86 -9.82 11.03 5.50
CA GLN A 86 -10.77 11.38 4.45
C GLN A 86 -11.35 12.79 4.61
N GLN A 87 -11.27 13.39 5.80
CA GLN A 87 -11.79 14.74 6.00
C GLN A 87 -10.98 15.79 5.21
N PRO A 88 -11.63 16.79 4.58
CA PRO A 88 -10.95 17.79 3.76
C PRO A 88 -9.73 18.47 4.41
N PRO A 89 -9.75 18.83 5.72
CA PRO A 89 -8.58 19.44 6.36
C PRO A 89 -7.35 18.53 6.39
N GLN A 90 -7.52 17.22 6.57
CA GLN A 90 -6.40 16.27 6.58
C GLN A 90 -5.80 16.10 5.19
N GLN A 91 -6.65 15.94 4.18
CA GLN A 91 -6.21 15.86 2.80
C GLN A 91 -5.46 17.12 2.36
N GLN A 92 -5.98 18.32 2.70
CA GLN A 92 -5.33 19.59 2.40
C GLN A 92 -3.92 19.68 3.00
N LEU A 93 -3.72 19.16 4.22
CA LEU A 93 -2.39 19.11 4.83
C LEU A 93 -1.43 18.19 4.04
N LEU A 94 -1.91 17.03 3.59
CA LEU A 94 -1.11 16.11 2.75
C LEU A 94 -0.81 16.70 1.37
N TYR A 95 -1.79 17.34 0.72
CA TYR A 95 -1.57 18.06 -0.54
C TYR A 95 -0.54 19.18 -0.37
N ALA A 96 -0.65 20.00 0.68
CA ALA A 96 0.31 21.06 0.96
C ALA A 96 1.72 20.51 1.28
N LEU A 97 1.82 19.31 1.85
CA LEU A 97 3.11 18.65 2.07
C LEU A 97 3.68 18.09 0.75
N SER A 98 2.83 17.54 -0.11
CA SER A 98 3.21 17.05 -1.45
C SER A 98 3.75 18.19 -2.31
N ASN A 99 3.01 19.30 -2.38
CA ASN A 99 3.42 20.51 -3.11
C ASN A 99 4.76 21.04 -2.60
N TYR A 100 5.00 21.00 -1.29
CA TYR A 100 6.29 21.41 -0.73
C TYR A 100 7.45 20.54 -1.24
N TRP A 101 7.30 19.21 -1.22
CA TRP A 101 8.35 18.30 -1.66
C TRP A 101 8.55 18.29 -3.18
N ALA A 102 7.53 18.66 -3.96
CA ALA A 102 7.63 18.78 -5.42
C ALA A 102 8.66 19.81 -5.92
N TYR A 103 8.97 20.84 -5.11
CA TYR A 103 10.00 21.82 -5.45
C TYR A 103 11.44 21.36 -5.18
N HIS A 104 11.63 20.16 -4.64
CA HIS A 104 12.94 19.63 -4.27
C HIS A 104 13.38 18.53 -5.25
N THR A 105 14.65 18.56 -5.67
CA THR A 105 15.17 17.70 -6.76
C THR A 105 16.00 16.50 -6.28
N ASP A 106 16.21 16.34 -4.97
CA ASP A 106 16.94 15.20 -4.41
C ASP A 106 16.15 13.89 -4.53
N ALA A 107 16.86 12.77 -4.74
CA ALA A 107 16.23 11.47 -4.99
C ALA A 107 15.30 11.00 -3.85
N LEU A 108 15.63 11.29 -2.59
CA LEU A 108 14.74 10.95 -1.48
C LEU A 108 13.52 11.89 -1.43
N CYS A 109 13.67 13.16 -1.83
CA CYS A 109 12.54 14.08 -1.97
C CYS A 109 11.54 13.61 -3.03
N ALA A 110 12.03 13.11 -4.16
CA ALA A 110 11.18 12.48 -5.17
C ALA A 110 10.43 11.26 -4.58
N CYS A 111 11.12 10.39 -3.83
CA CYS A 111 10.46 9.28 -3.14
C CYS A 111 9.37 9.76 -2.16
N ILE A 112 9.62 10.83 -1.41
CA ILE A 112 8.64 11.39 -0.47
C ILE A 112 7.42 11.92 -1.21
N LEU A 113 7.61 12.62 -2.33
CA LEU A 113 6.51 13.11 -3.17
C LEU A 113 5.64 11.95 -3.66
N GLU A 114 6.24 10.94 -4.28
CA GLU A 114 5.53 9.75 -4.77
C GLU A 114 4.78 9.04 -3.63
N TYR A 115 5.37 8.99 -2.44
CA TYR A 115 4.73 8.36 -1.29
C TYR A 115 3.52 9.16 -0.79
N LEU A 116 3.63 10.49 -0.75
CA LEU A 116 2.48 11.32 -0.37
C LEU A 116 1.35 11.24 -1.39
N GLN A 117 1.66 11.16 -2.68
CA GLN A 117 0.68 10.94 -3.75
C GLN A 117 0.00 9.57 -3.61
N LEU A 118 0.76 8.51 -3.35
CA LEU A 118 0.23 7.18 -3.05
C LEU A 118 -0.73 7.22 -1.85
N LEU A 119 -0.36 7.91 -0.77
CA LEU A 119 -1.20 8.02 0.43
C LEU A 119 -2.51 8.78 0.16
N LEU A 120 -2.44 9.87 -0.61
CA LEU A 120 -3.63 10.60 -1.07
C LEU A 120 -4.53 9.69 -1.92
N HIS A 121 -3.95 8.95 -2.85
CA HIS A 121 -4.69 8.01 -3.70
C HIS A 121 -5.36 6.90 -2.86
N LYS A 122 -4.64 6.31 -1.88
CA LYS A 122 -5.21 5.35 -0.93
C LYS A 122 -6.42 5.92 -0.19
N ILE A 123 -6.32 7.16 0.29
CA ILE A 123 -7.43 7.83 1.01
C ILE A 123 -8.65 7.99 0.09
N SER A 124 -8.45 8.49 -1.13
CA SER A 124 -9.51 8.65 -2.13
C SER A 124 -10.14 7.32 -2.54
N PHE A 125 -9.32 6.27 -2.71
CA PHE A 125 -9.81 4.92 -3.00
C PHE A 125 -10.77 4.44 -1.90
N HIS A 126 -10.41 4.60 -0.63
CA HIS A 126 -11.29 4.23 0.49
C HIS A 126 -12.53 5.13 0.64
N GLN A 127 -12.55 6.34 0.07
CA GLN A 127 -13.77 7.16 0.01
C GLN A 127 -14.77 6.60 -1.00
N ASN A 128 -14.26 6.17 -2.15
CA ASN A 128 -15.08 5.62 -3.23
C ASN A 128 -15.52 4.18 -2.91
N TYR A 129 -14.71 3.42 -2.17
CA TYR A 129 -14.92 2.01 -1.90
C TYR A 129 -14.85 1.69 -0.41
N ALA A 130 -15.78 2.25 0.37
CA ALA A 130 -15.84 2.10 1.83
C ALA A 130 -16.00 0.64 2.34
N PHE A 131 -16.33 -0.30 1.44
CA PHE A 131 -16.42 -1.73 1.76
C PHE A 131 -15.05 -2.42 1.86
N PHE A 132 -13.96 -1.79 1.40
CA PHE A 132 -12.61 -2.29 1.66
C PHE A 132 -12.16 -1.91 3.07
N THR A 133 -11.60 -2.88 3.79
CA THR A 133 -10.86 -2.63 5.02
C THR A 133 -9.58 -1.83 4.70
N GLY A 134 -8.93 -1.24 5.71
CA GLY A 134 -7.65 -0.57 5.50
C GLY A 134 -6.55 -1.46 4.93
N ALA A 135 -6.67 -2.78 5.14
CA ALA A 135 -5.80 -3.81 4.58
C ALA A 135 -6.12 -4.16 3.12
N LEU A 136 -7.10 -3.49 2.49
CA LEU A 136 -7.59 -3.74 1.12
C LEU A 136 -8.29 -5.10 0.96
N GLU A 137 -8.78 -5.66 2.07
CA GLU A 137 -9.63 -6.83 2.05
C GLU A 137 -11.09 -6.38 1.87
N ALA A 138 -11.85 -7.06 1.03
CA ALA A 138 -13.27 -6.82 0.82
C ALA A 138 -14.03 -8.14 0.90
N ASP A 139 -15.25 -8.07 1.43
CA ASP A 139 -16.20 -9.19 1.34
C ASP A 139 -16.80 -9.23 -0.08
N ILE A 140 -16.17 -10.05 -0.92
CA ILE A 140 -16.52 -10.26 -2.33
C ILE A 140 -17.73 -11.20 -2.52
N THR A 141 -18.39 -11.65 -1.45
CA THR A 141 -19.60 -12.50 -1.55
C THR A 141 -20.82 -11.75 -2.05
N LYS A 142 -20.76 -10.42 -2.11
CA LYS A 142 -21.76 -9.59 -2.80
C LYS A 142 -21.48 -9.62 -4.30
N GLU A 143 -22.44 -10.07 -5.10
CA GLU A 143 -22.40 -9.88 -6.56
C GLU A 143 -22.23 -8.39 -6.85
N TRP A 144 -21.03 -7.98 -7.24
CA TRP A 144 -20.77 -6.60 -7.62
C TRP A 144 -21.41 -6.32 -8.97
N ASP A 145 -22.05 -5.16 -9.04
CA ASP A 145 -22.59 -4.63 -10.29
C ASP A 145 -21.47 -4.49 -11.33
N LEU A 146 -21.82 -4.69 -12.62
CA LEU A 146 -20.84 -4.69 -13.69
C LEU A 146 -20.14 -3.33 -13.81
N ASP A 147 -20.89 -2.24 -13.67
CA ASP A 147 -20.37 -0.87 -13.73
C ASP A 147 -19.39 -0.61 -12.57
N LEU A 148 -19.74 -1.09 -11.37
CA LEU A 148 -18.85 -1.04 -10.20
C LEU A 148 -17.56 -1.81 -10.46
N CYS A 149 -17.63 -3.04 -10.99
CA CYS A 149 -16.44 -3.83 -11.31
C CYS A 149 -15.56 -3.15 -12.36
N PHE A 150 -16.16 -2.55 -13.40
CA PHE A 150 -15.41 -1.86 -14.45
C PHE A 150 -14.67 -0.63 -13.90
N GLN A 151 -15.35 0.20 -13.12
CA GLN A 151 -14.73 1.37 -12.48
C GLN A 151 -13.65 0.94 -11.49
N LEU A 152 -13.94 -0.09 -10.68
CA LEU A 152 -13.00 -0.62 -9.71
C LEU A 152 -11.73 -1.18 -10.37
N CYS A 153 -11.82 -1.85 -11.52
CA CYS A 153 -10.63 -2.25 -12.28
C CYS A 153 -9.74 -1.03 -12.59
N THR A 154 -10.34 0.05 -13.09
CA THR A 154 -9.62 1.27 -13.45
C THR A 154 -8.93 1.89 -12.23
N ASP A 155 -9.65 2.01 -11.12
CA ASP A 155 -9.14 2.63 -9.90
C ASP A 155 -8.07 1.75 -9.21
N ILE A 156 -8.23 0.42 -9.23
CA ILE A 156 -7.19 -0.51 -8.75
C ILE A 156 -5.94 -0.40 -9.63
N PHE A 157 -6.08 -0.24 -10.95
CA PHE A 157 -4.94 -0.08 -11.86
C PHE A 157 -4.16 1.20 -11.58
N ASP A 158 -4.85 2.30 -11.30
CA ASP A 158 -4.22 3.58 -10.93
C ASP A 158 -3.51 3.46 -9.58
N TYR A 159 -4.10 2.76 -8.60
CA TYR A 159 -3.47 2.49 -7.32
C TYR A 159 -2.20 1.64 -7.50
N LEU A 160 -2.28 0.53 -8.23
CA LEU A 160 -1.11 -0.31 -8.54
C LEU A 160 -0.01 0.49 -9.25
N ASP A 161 -0.36 1.42 -10.13
CA ASP A 161 0.61 2.30 -10.79
C ASP A 161 1.31 3.23 -9.79
N HIS A 162 0.59 3.86 -8.86
CA HIS A 162 1.20 4.66 -7.80
C HIS A 162 2.14 3.84 -6.90
N LEU A 163 1.75 2.61 -6.54
CA LEU A 163 2.59 1.70 -5.76
C LEU A 163 3.90 1.35 -6.50
N LEU A 164 3.79 1.01 -7.78
CA LEU A 164 4.94 0.64 -8.62
C LEU A 164 5.82 1.86 -8.96
N THR A 165 5.24 3.05 -9.09
CA THR A 165 5.98 4.30 -9.30
C THR A 165 6.81 4.65 -8.05
N LEU A 166 6.22 4.58 -6.86
CA LEU A 166 6.95 4.77 -5.61
C LEU A 166 8.06 3.71 -5.45
N GLN A 167 7.76 2.45 -5.72
CA GLN A 167 8.73 1.37 -5.67
C GLN A 167 9.92 1.65 -6.59
N GLN A 168 9.66 2.05 -7.84
CA GLN A 168 10.71 2.37 -8.79
C GLN A 168 11.56 3.55 -8.30
N ALA A 169 10.94 4.60 -7.77
CA ALA A 169 11.64 5.74 -7.18
C ALA A 169 12.58 5.32 -6.03
N ILE A 170 12.12 4.42 -5.14
CA ILE A 170 12.93 3.88 -4.04
C ILE A 170 14.17 3.17 -4.56
N PHE A 171 14.02 2.25 -5.53
CA PHE A 171 15.18 1.54 -6.09
C PHE A 171 16.11 2.48 -6.85
N SER A 172 15.58 3.44 -7.61
CA SER A 172 16.38 4.45 -8.31
C SER A 172 17.10 5.42 -7.37
N SER A 173 16.65 5.55 -6.12
CA SER A 173 17.32 6.35 -5.09
C SER A 173 18.59 5.71 -4.51
N LEU A 174 18.91 4.47 -4.89
CA LEU A 174 20.01 3.67 -4.37
C LEU A 174 20.91 3.18 -5.51
N THR A 175 22.22 3.09 -5.26
CA THR A 175 23.15 2.46 -6.20
C THR A 175 23.08 0.94 -6.10
N LEU A 176 23.52 0.22 -7.14
CA LEU A 176 23.61 -1.25 -7.11
C LEU A 176 24.45 -1.76 -5.93
N GLN A 177 25.52 -1.05 -5.58
CA GLN A 177 26.36 -1.40 -4.43
C GLN A 177 25.60 -1.25 -3.11
N GLN A 178 24.77 -0.22 -2.98
CA GLN A 178 23.91 -0.02 -1.80
C GLN A 178 22.83 -1.11 -1.70
N LEU A 179 22.29 -1.57 -2.83
CA LEU A 179 21.31 -2.66 -2.85
C LEU A 179 21.89 -4.04 -2.50
N ALA A 180 23.22 -4.18 -2.46
CA ALA A 180 23.89 -5.42 -2.10
C ALA A 180 24.23 -5.55 -0.60
N VAL A 181 24.13 -4.46 0.18
CA VAL A 181 24.59 -4.42 1.58
C VAL A 181 23.52 -3.84 2.50
N ALA A 182 23.30 -4.52 3.63
CA ALA A 182 22.43 -4.02 4.69
C ALA A 182 23.16 -2.95 5.53
N THR A 183 22.95 -1.67 5.21
CA THR A 183 23.38 -0.54 6.02
C THR A 183 22.18 0.15 6.68
N PRO A 184 22.38 0.93 7.75
CA PRO A 184 21.32 1.73 8.36
C PRO A 184 20.54 2.61 7.37
N GLU A 185 21.24 3.14 6.36
CA GLU A 185 20.70 4.02 5.34
C GLU A 185 19.88 3.26 4.31
N THR A 186 20.39 2.12 3.82
CA THR A 186 19.67 1.29 2.84
C THR A 186 18.39 0.74 3.44
N LEU A 187 18.44 0.27 4.70
CA LEU A 187 17.26 -0.15 5.45
C LEU A 187 16.25 0.99 5.66
N CYS A 188 16.72 2.21 5.91
CA CYS A 188 15.84 3.37 6.06
C CYS A 188 15.02 3.62 4.79
N ARG A 189 15.63 3.47 3.61
CA ARG A 189 14.99 3.72 2.31
C ARG A 189 14.17 2.53 1.82
N LEU A 190 14.61 1.30 2.06
CA LEU A 190 13.94 0.10 1.55
C LEU A 190 12.71 -0.32 2.38
N GLN A 191 12.60 0.07 3.67
CA GLN A 191 11.54 -0.43 4.55
C GLN A 191 10.11 -0.34 3.95
N PRO A 192 9.70 0.75 3.27
CA PRO A 192 8.36 0.85 2.72
C PRO A 192 7.99 -0.22 1.68
N LEU A 193 8.99 -0.86 1.04
CA LEU A 193 8.76 -1.93 0.06
C LEU A 193 7.97 -3.11 0.65
N ILE A 194 8.02 -3.33 1.96
CA ILE A 194 7.23 -4.37 2.64
C ILE A 194 5.73 -4.08 2.52
N ASN A 195 5.31 -2.84 2.81
CA ASN A 195 3.91 -2.45 2.70
C ASN A 195 3.49 -2.40 1.23
N ILE A 196 4.34 -1.84 0.36
CA ILE A 196 4.06 -1.75 -1.08
C ILE A 196 3.85 -3.14 -1.68
N ALA A 197 4.71 -4.10 -1.37
CA ALA A 197 4.59 -5.47 -1.87
C ALA A 197 3.31 -6.15 -1.42
N ALA A 198 2.92 -5.95 -0.15
CA ALA A 198 1.70 -6.51 0.41
C ALA A 198 0.44 -5.93 -0.24
N GLU A 199 0.38 -4.60 -0.43
CA GLU A 199 -0.76 -3.97 -1.10
C GLU A 199 -0.84 -4.35 -2.59
N CYS A 200 0.29 -4.40 -3.30
CA CYS A 200 0.30 -4.87 -4.68
C CYS A 200 -0.28 -6.28 -4.83
N SER A 201 0.04 -7.19 -3.90
CA SER A 201 -0.44 -8.56 -3.94
C SER A 201 -1.97 -8.61 -3.84
N ILE A 202 -2.52 -7.94 -2.83
CA ILE A 202 -3.97 -7.93 -2.59
C ILE A 202 -4.70 -7.23 -3.73
N LEU A 203 -4.22 -6.07 -4.17
CA LEU A 203 -4.83 -5.34 -5.28
C LEU A 203 -4.77 -6.12 -6.60
N TYR A 204 -3.69 -6.85 -6.86
CA TYR A 204 -3.60 -7.71 -8.05
C TYR A 204 -4.65 -8.82 -8.04
N ASP A 205 -4.90 -9.46 -6.89
CA ASP A 205 -5.92 -10.48 -6.76
C ASP A 205 -7.33 -9.88 -6.94
N GLN A 206 -7.59 -8.71 -6.33
CA GLN A 206 -8.87 -7.99 -6.49
C GLN A 206 -9.09 -7.55 -7.94
N ALA A 207 -8.06 -7.02 -8.60
CA ALA A 207 -8.09 -6.68 -10.02
C ALA A 207 -8.38 -7.90 -10.88
N SER A 208 -7.76 -9.04 -10.60
CA SER A 208 -7.97 -10.28 -11.37
C SER A 208 -9.43 -10.76 -11.28
N ASN A 209 -10.02 -10.68 -10.08
CA ASN A 209 -11.43 -11.05 -9.86
C ASN A 209 -12.40 -10.09 -10.56
N ALA A 210 -12.16 -8.77 -10.45
CA ALA A 210 -12.96 -7.77 -11.13
C ALA A 210 -12.85 -7.89 -12.66
N MET A 211 -11.64 -8.11 -13.18
CA MET A 211 -11.39 -8.36 -14.61
C MET A 211 -12.11 -9.60 -15.12
N ALA A 212 -12.08 -10.72 -14.38
CA ALA A 212 -12.81 -11.93 -14.76
C ALA A 212 -14.33 -11.66 -14.89
N THR A 213 -14.88 -10.85 -13.97
CA THR A 213 -16.30 -10.46 -14.00
C THR A 213 -16.62 -9.58 -15.20
N VAL A 214 -15.79 -8.58 -15.48
CA VAL A 214 -15.99 -7.62 -16.56
C VAL A 214 -15.82 -8.28 -17.93
N CYS A 215 -14.74 -9.04 -18.13
CA CYS A 215 -14.47 -9.75 -19.38
C CYS A 215 -15.45 -10.90 -19.66
N GLY A 216 -16.05 -11.49 -18.61
CA GLY A 216 -17.10 -12.50 -18.77
C GLY A 216 -18.47 -11.94 -19.18
N LYS A 217 -18.69 -10.62 -19.01
CA LYS A 217 -20.01 -9.98 -19.24
C LYS A 217 -20.01 -8.96 -20.37
N LEU A 218 -18.85 -8.45 -20.80
CA LEU A 218 -18.73 -7.44 -21.85
C LEU A 218 -18.07 -8.00 -23.13
N PRO A 219 -18.39 -7.43 -24.31
CA PRO A 219 -17.70 -7.75 -25.56
C PRO A 219 -16.17 -7.53 -25.47
N PRO A 220 -15.34 -8.35 -26.16
CA PRO A 220 -13.88 -8.21 -26.15
C PRO A 220 -13.37 -6.81 -26.52
N ILE A 221 -14.04 -6.13 -27.43
CA ILE A 221 -13.66 -4.78 -27.88
C ILE A 221 -13.76 -3.74 -26.76
N ASP A 222 -14.73 -3.89 -25.85
CA ASP A 222 -14.99 -2.95 -24.77
C ASP A 222 -14.01 -3.13 -23.60
N VAL A 223 -13.44 -4.33 -23.45
CA VAL A 223 -12.51 -4.69 -22.35
C VAL A 223 -11.05 -4.74 -22.77
N MET A 224 -10.75 -4.66 -24.07
CA MET A 224 -9.39 -4.74 -24.60
C MET A 224 -8.44 -3.72 -23.96
N GLY A 225 -8.92 -2.50 -23.71
CA GLY A 225 -8.15 -1.47 -23.01
C GLY A 225 -7.79 -1.86 -21.57
N LEU A 226 -8.73 -2.43 -20.82
CA LEU A 226 -8.49 -2.93 -19.47
C LEU A 226 -7.53 -4.11 -19.47
N CYS A 227 -7.69 -5.06 -20.40
CA CYS A 227 -6.79 -6.19 -20.56
C CYS A 227 -5.35 -5.71 -20.78
N ASN A 228 -5.13 -4.79 -21.72
CA ASN A 228 -3.80 -4.25 -22.01
C ASN A 228 -3.17 -3.58 -20.78
N ARG A 229 -3.93 -2.79 -20.03
CA ARG A 229 -3.46 -2.16 -18.79
C ARG A 229 -3.11 -3.20 -17.72
N PHE A 230 -3.97 -4.22 -17.54
CA PHE A 230 -3.71 -5.32 -16.62
C PHE A 230 -2.41 -6.04 -16.97
N TYR A 231 -2.20 -6.41 -18.24
CA TYR A 231 -0.97 -7.06 -18.69
C TYR A 231 0.28 -6.19 -18.46
N ALA A 232 0.20 -4.89 -18.72
CA ALA A 232 1.31 -3.97 -18.46
C ALA A 232 1.66 -3.88 -16.96
N LEU A 233 0.65 -3.82 -16.10
CA LEU A 233 0.83 -3.83 -14.64
C LEU A 233 1.40 -5.16 -14.15
N TYR A 234 0.92 -6.30 -14.68
CA TYR A 234 1.46 -7.62 -14.35
C TYR A 234 2.96 -7.69 -14.64
N GLN A 235 3.44 -7.21 -15.80
CA GLN A 235 4.87 -7.26 -16.14
C GLN A 235 5.70 -6.39 -15.19
N ARG A 236 5.22 -5.20 -14.84
CA ARG A 236 5.91 -4.32 -13.88
C ARG A 236 5.93 -4.92 -12.49
N LEU A 237 4.82 -5.49 -12.03
CA LEU A 237 4.73 -6.14 -10.72
C LEU A 237 5.63 -7.36 -10.63
N ARG A 238 5.69 -8.18 -11.68
CA ARG A 238 6.63 -9.29 -11.78
C ARG A 238 8.08 -8.81 -11.70
N GLY A 239 8.42 -7.74 -12.43
CA GLY A 239 9.72 -7.09 -12.36
C GLY A 239 10.07 -6.63 -10.94
N PHE A 240 9.11 -5.97 -10.27
CA PHE A 240 9.26 -5.56 -8.88
C PHE A 240 9.53 -6.75 -7.96
N TYR A 241 8.72 -7.81 -8.00
CA TYR A 241 8.93 -8.97 -7.11
C TYR A 241 10.27 -9.66 -7.38
N CYS A 242 10.72 -9.75 -8.64
CA CYS A 242 12.07 -10.22 -8.95
C CYS A 242 13.16 -9.35 -8.30
N SER A 243 13.05 -8.03 -8.36
CA SER A 243 13.98 -7.12 -7.67
C SER A 243 13.87 -7.21 -6.14
N LEU A 244 12.67 -7.40 -5.62
CA LEU A 244 12.42 -7.52 -4.17
C LEU A 244 13.00 -8.80 -3.59
N GLN A 245 13.06 -9.89 -4.35
CA GLN A 245 13.76 -11.11 -3.93
C GLN A 245 15.24 -10.83 -3.59
N GLN A 246 15.91 -9.95 -4.33
CA GLN A 246 17.29 -9.55 -4.04
C GLN A 246 17.39 -8.74 -2.74
N ALA A 247 16.38 -7.92 -2.44
CA ALA A 247 16.30 -7.13 -1.21
C ALA A 247 15.71 -7.88 -0.01
N LYS A 248 15.16 -9.09 -0.19
CA LYS A 248 14.47 -9.89 0.84
C LYS A 248 15.32 -10.08 2.09
N ILE A 249 16.60 -10.44 1.92
CA ILE A 249 17.55 -10.69 3.01
C ILE A 249 17.80 -9.40 3.80
N ILE A 250 18.02 -8.29 3.09
CA ILE A 250 18.25 -6.98 3.71
C ILE A 250 17.03 -6.57 4.54
N LEU A 251 15.83 -6.71 3.98
CA LEU A 251 14.57 -6.36 4.62
C LEU A 251 14.09 -7.36 5.67
N LYS A 252 14.78 -8.50 5.81
CA LYS A 252 14.37 -9.61 6.71
C LYS A 252 12.92 -10.04 6.48
N MET A 253 12.52 -10.08 5.21
CA MET A 253 11.19 -10.55 4.82
C MET A 253 11.15 -12.08 4.86
N GLU A 254 10.11 -12.64 5.48
CA GLU A 254 9.90 -14.10 5.53
C GLU A 254 9.65 -14.65 4.12
N SER A 255 8.78 -13.99 3.36
CA SER A 255 8.46 -14.29 1.98
C SER A 255 8.26 -13.00 1.18
N VAL A 256 8.44 -13.12 -0.14
CA VAL A 256 8.00 -12.13 -1.11
C VAL A 256 6.73 -12.71 -1.75
N PRO A 257 5.67 -11.92 -1.98
CA PRO A 257 4.48 -12.43 -2.66
C PRO A 257 4.83 -13.02 -4.03
N GLU A 258 4.15 -14.10 -4.40
CA GLU A 258 4.36 -14.78 -5.68
C GLU A 258 3.19 -14.49 -6.61
N LEU A 259 3.50 -14.17 -7.87
CA LEU A 259 2.50 -14.11 -8.93
C LEU A 259 2.38 -15.48 -9.58
N SER A 260 1.17 -15.84 -10.03
CA SER A 260 0.98 -16.97 -10.94
C SER A 260 1.92 -16.82 -12.15
N THR A 261 2.57 -17.91 -12.54
CA THR A 261 3.44 -17.93 -13.74
C THR A 261 2.64 -17.78 -15.03
N THR A 262 1.36 -18.16 -15.01
CA THR A 262 0.40 -17.92 -16.09
C THR A 262 -0.42 -16.68 -15.78
N VAL A 263 -0.37 -15.71 -16.69
CA VAL A 263 -1.28 -14.56 -16.63
C VAL A 263 -2.67 -15.04 -17.04
N PRO A 264 -3.75 -14.61 -16.36
CA PRO A 264 -5.09 -14.92 -16.81
C PRO A 264 -5.30 -14.47 -18.27
N ASP A 265 -5.74 -15.39 -19.12
CA ASP A 265 -6.15 -15.08 -20.49
C ASP A 265 -7.63 -14.71 -20.50
N PHE A 266 -7.91 -13.44 -20.21
CA PHE A 266 -9.29 -12.95 -20.10
C PHE A 266 -10.04 -12.96 -21.45
N LEU A 267 -9.34 -12.98 -22.58
CA LEU A 267 -9.92 -12.94 -23.92
C LEU A 267 -10.16 -14.36 -24.50
N ALA A 268 -9.44 -15.37 -24.02
CA ALA A 268 -9.77 -16.76 -24.37
C ALA A 268 -11.10 -17.23 -23.76
N PHE A 269 -11.46 -16.74 -22.57
CA PHE A 269 -12.71 -17.11 -21.90
C PHE A 269 -13.97 -16.58 -22.61
N SER A 270 -13.90 -15.47 -23.36
CA SER A 270 -15.05 -14.97 -24.13
C SER A 270 -15.45 -15.89 -25.30
N ASN A 271 -14.56 -16.79 -25.71
CA ASN A 271 -14.81 -17.76 -26.78
C ASN A 271 -15.30 -19.13 -26.26
N SER A 272 -15.39 -19.31 -24.94
CA SER A 272 -15.78 -20.58 -24.32
C SER A 272 -16.95 -20.38 -23.35
N SER A 273 -18.12 -20.02 -23.89
CA SER A 273 -19.39 -20.24 -23.19
C SER A 273 -19.71 -21.75 -23.14
N THR A 274 -18.97 -22.47 -22.31
CA THR A 274 -19.33 -23.71 -21.59
C THR A 274 -18.09 -24.17 -20.83
N CYS A 275 -18.08 -24.11 -19.49
CA CYS A 275 -17.20 -24.98 -18.73
C CYS A 275 -17.87 -25.41 -17.42
N GLY A 276 -18.09 -26.71 -17.30
CA GLY A 276 -18.59 -27.36 -16.11
C GLY A 276 -17.63 -27.17 -14.95
N ARG A 277 -18.22 -27.05 -13.76
CA ARG A 277 -17.49 -27.08 -12.50
C ARG A 277 -16.74 -28.41 -12.38
N GLN A 278 -15.44 -28.33 -12.11
CA GLN A 278 -14.79 -29.33 -11.27
C GLN A 278 -14.05 -28.64 -10.12
N PRO A 279 -14.34 -28.99 -8.85
CA PRO A 279 -13.67 -28.44 -7.69
C PRO A 279 -12.38 -29.21 -7.42
N THR A 280 -11.26 -28.51 -7.27
CA THR A 280 -10.02 -29.09 -6.76
C THR A 280 -9.31 -28.13 -5.81
N ALA A 281 -9.61 -28.28 -4.51
CA ALA A 281 -8.61 -28.49 -3.46
C ALA A 281 -9.30 -28.91 -2.14
N PRO A 282 -8.71 -29.84 -1.37
CA PRO A 282 -9.29 -30.40 -0.14
C PRO A 282 -9.16 -29.44 1.07
N PRO A 283 -9.95 -29.66 2.14
CA PRO A 283 -10.05 -28.75 3.27
C PRO A 283 -8.77 -28.67 4.12
N VAL A 284 -8.68 -27.49 4.73
CA VAL A 284 -7.72 -26.95 5.69
C VAL A 284 -7.39 -27.90 6.86
N TRP A 285 -6.09 -27.95 7.18
CA TRP A 285 -5.46 -28.18 8.48
C TRP A 285 -6.36 -28.59 9.65
N GLN A 286 -6.20 -29.83 10.09
CA GLN A 286 -6.55 -30.25 11.45
C GLN A 286 -5.51 -29.70 12.44
N VAL A 287 -6.04 -29.23 13.56
CA VAL A 287 -5.33 -28.72 14.73
C VAL A 287 -4.73 -29.88 15.50
N GLU A 288 -3.42 -29.82 15.78
CA GLU A 288 -2.80 -30.24 17.06
C GLU A 288 -1.74 -29.19 17.44
#